data_AF-A0A0B6YY27-F1
#
_entry.id   AF-A0A0B6YY27-F1
#
_cell.length_a   1.000
_cell.length_b   1.000
_cell.length_c   1.000
_cell.angle_alpha   90.00
_cell.angle_beta   90.00
_cell.angle_gamma   90.00
#
_symmetry.space_group_name_H-M   'P 1'
#
loop_
_entity.id
_entity.type
_entity.pdbx_description
1 polymer ?
#
loop_
_entity_poly.entity_id
_entity_poly.type
_entity_poly.pdbx_seq_one_letter_code
_entity_poly.pdbx_strand_id
1 'polypeptide(L)'
;QTLGSKNSASSIAGAARAEIDYENHVSHVYEQLKKLGYLDNNPDMKQYKAYSNVNNFFLEKFTAFGPSFATFTRKVLQSYLINASTVLNNSHTRCLNMFILSAFDMARDMLITPKKLEFAREKEDELYQSLLKISVSKLDEIKELITDTISMIRTCLIAEAAEFDFVGVEVNKNGAVRNTKELQACTEQIRDLVLSRLNHAIAGKLVSSVDILRDSY
;
A
#
# COMPACT_ATOMS: atom_id res chain seq x y z
N GLN A 1 46.29 19.67 -18.84
CA GLN A 1 46.64 20.07 -20.23
C GLN A 1 46.42 18.83 -21.08
N THR A 2 45.63 18.76 -22.16
CA THR A 2 44.93 19.71 -23.02
C THR A 2 44.00 18.84 -23.88
N LEU A 3 42.68 18.81 -23.62
CA LEU A 3 41.71 18.17 -24.51
C LEU A 3 40.39 18.94 -24.41
N GLY A 4 40.35 20.09 -25.06
CA GLY A 4 39.20 20.98 -25.04
C GLY A 4 39.28 21.99 -26.17
N SER A 5 39.52 21.55 -27.41
CA SER A 5 39.43 22.43 -28.59
C SER A 5 39.37 21.66 -29.92
N LYS A 6 38.50 20.64 -30.04
CA LYS A 6 38.29 19.95 -31.34
C LYS A 6 36.83 19.79 -31.78
N ASN A 7 35.84 20.02 -30.92
CA ASN A 7 34.42 19.81 -31.26
C ASN A 7 33.66 21.05 -31.76
N SER A 8 34.24 22.24 -31.68
CA SER A 8 33.64 23.47 -32.22
C SER A 8 33.97 23.68 -33.71
N ALA A 9 35.06 23.09 -34.23
CA ALA A 9 35.45 23.23 -35.64
C ALA A 9 34.66 22.29 -36.58
N SER A 10 34.23 21.12 -36.12
CA SER A 10 33.47 20.17 -36.95
C SER A 10 32.02 20.59 -37.19
N SER A 11 31.40 21.28 -36.23
CA SER A 11 30.02 21.79 -36.35
C SER A 11 29.94 23.00 -37.30
N ILE A 12 30.93 23.90 -37.24
CA ILE A 12 31.03 25.07 -38.13
C ILE A 12 31.36 24.62 -39.57
N ALA A 13 32.21 23.60 -39.73
CA ALA A 13 32.51 23.02 -41.06
C ALA A 13 31.31 22.30 -41.69
N GLY A 14 30.43 21.69 -40.89
CA GLY A 14 29.20 21.03 -41.37
C GLY A 14 28.12 22.02 -41.82
N ALA A 15 27.96 23.13 -41.10
CA ALA A 15 27.02 24.21 -41.46
C ALA A 15 27.47 24.96 -42.73
N ALA A 16 28.77 25.26 -42.84
CA ALA A 16 29.33 25.88 -44.05
C ALA A 16 29.22 24.98 -45.29
N ARG A 17 29.36 23.64 -45.12
CA ARG A 17 29.14 22.68 -46.22
C ARG A 17 27.68 22.63 -46.68
N ALA A 18 26.72 22.68 -45.75
CA ALA A 18 25.31 22.69 -46.08
C ALA A 18 24.84 24.01 -46.74
N GLU A 19 25.43 25.15 -46.36
CA GLU A 19 25.18 26.45 -47.02
C GLU A 19 25.77 26.48 -48.44
N ILE A 20 26.98 25.94 -48.65
CA ILE A 20 27.62 25.83 -49.97
C ILE A 20 26.86 24.87 -50.89
N ASP A 21 26.36 23.74 -50.37
CA ASP A 21 25.57 22.78 -51.15
C ASP A 21 24.20 23.36 -51.54
N TYR A 22 23.60 24.20 -50.70
CA TYR A 22 22.34 24.90 -51.01
C TYR A 22 22.54 25.99 -52.08
N GLU A 23 23.61 26.79 -52.00
CA GLU A 23 23.99 27.75 -53.05
C GLU A 23 24.35 27.06 -54.38
N ASN A 24 25.04 25.92 -54.33
CA ASN A 24 25.38 25.14 -55.51
C ASN A 24 24.14 24.51 -56.18
N HIS A 25 23.16 24.04 -55.40
CA HIS A 25 21.91 23.52 -55.94
C HIS A 25 21.05 24.61 -56.59
N VAL A 26 20.99 25.81 -55.99
CA VAL A 26 20.32 26.97 -56.60
C VAL A 26 21.03 27.41 -57.88
N SER A 27 22.37 27.38 -57.91
CA SER A 27 23.18 27.61 -59.11
C SER A 27 22.95 26.55 -60.20
N HIS A 28 22.80 25.27 -59.84
CA HIS A 28 22.55 24.20 -60.82
C HIS A 28 21.15 24.29 -61.44
N VAL A 29 20.14 24.65 -60.64
CA VAL A 29 18.78 24.89 -61.12
C VAL A 29 18.75 26.13 -62.02
N TYR A 30 19.49 27.18 -61.66
CA TYR A 30 19.64 28.39 -62.48
C TYR A 30 20.35 28.11 -63.81
N GLU A 31 21.43 27.32 -63.80
CA GLU A 31 22.14 26.83 -64.98
C GLU A 31 21.25 25.93 -65.87
N GLN A 32 20.44 25.04 -65.27
CA GLN A 32 19.48 24.21 -66.00
C GLN A 32 18.39 25.06 -66.66
N LEU A 33 17.85 26.06 -65.97
CA LEU A 33 16.83 26.96 -66.50
C LEU A 33 17.39 27.86 -67.62
N LYS A 34 18.66 28.24 -67.53
CA LYS A 34 19.40 28.95 -68.58
C LYS A 34 19.63 28.05 -69.81
N LYS A 35 20.04 26.79 -69.62
CA LYS A 35 20.18 25.80 -70.71
C LYS A 35 18.86 25.45 -71.38
N LEU A 36 17.76 25.45 -70.64
CA LEU A 36 16.41 25.19 -71.15
C LEU A 36 15.79 26.39 -71.88
N GLY A 37 16.50 27.54 -71.97
CA GLY A 37 16.06 28.70 -72.73
C GLY A 37 14.98 29.56 -72.05
N TYR A 38 14.74 29.36 -70.74
CA TYR A 38 13.76 30.16 -69.98
C TYR A 38 14.32 31.50 -69.47
N LEU A 39 15.65 31.69 -69.54
CA LEU A 39 16.37 32.90 -69.12
C LEU A 39 17.26 33.36 -70.29
N ASP A 40 16.63 33.83 -71.37
CA ASP A 40 17.30 34.12 -72.64
C ASP A 40 17.99 35.51 -72.65
N ASN A 41 19.22 35.53 -73.18
CA ASN A 41 20.02 36.70 -73.52
C ASN A 41 20.43 36.61 -75.01
N ASN A 42 19.46 36.43 -75.92
CA ASN A 42 19.73 36.48 -77.36
C ASN A 42 18.70 37.33 -78.13
N PRO A 43 19.10 38.27 -79.01
CA PRO A 43 18.17 39.26 -79.61
C PRO A 43 17.27 38.75 -80.74
N ASP A 44 17.39 37.50 -81.19
CA ASP A 44 16.78 37.02 -82.44
C ASP A 44 15.49 36.18 -82.28
N MET A 45 14.92 36.07 -81.08
CA MET A 45 13.66 35.33 -80.87
C MET A 45 12.41 36.21 -80.86
N LYS A 46 12.18 36.97 -81.95
CA LYS A 46 10.97 37.81 -82.13
C LYS A 46 9.70 37.05 -82.55
N GLN A 47 9.72 35.72 -82.66
CA GLN A 47 8.56 34.93 -83.15
C GLN A 47 7.89 33.99 -82.14
N TYR A 48 8.31 33.97 -80.87
CA TYR A 48 7.62 33.24 -79.80
C TYR A 48 7.01 34.15 -78.71
N LYS A 49 6.59 35.37 -79.09
CA LYS A 49 5.89 36.34 -78.23
C LYS A 49 4.37 36.10 -78.09
N ALA A 50 3.90 34.87 -78.25
CA ALA A 50 2.48 34.52 -78.02
C ALA A 50 2.23 33.84 -76.67
N TYR A 51 3.26 33.36 -75.96
CA TYR A 51 3.09 32.63 -74.69
C TYR A 51 3.94 33.14 -73.52
N SER A 52 4.75 34.19 -73.68
CA SER A 52 5.61 34.72 -72.61
C SER A 52 4.96 35.81 -71.73
N ASN A 53 3.68 36.12 -71.94
CA ASN A 53 2.95 37.05 -71.07
C ASN A 53 2.22 36.34 -69.92
N VAL A 54 2.80 35.25 -69.41
CA VAL A 54 2.49 34.81 -68.06
C VAL A 54 3.54 35.45 -67.19
N ASN A 55 3.20 36.59 -66.58
CA ASN A 55 3.90 37.06 -65.38
C ASN A 55 3.99 35.86 -64.44
N ASN A 56 5.15 35.21 -64.42
CA ASN A 56 5.41 34.08 -63.54
C ASN A 56 5.56 34.68 -62.13
N PHE A 57 4.42 35.03 -61.54
CA PHE A 57 4.23 35.39 -60.14
C PHE A 57 4.93 34.39 -59.20
N PHE A 58 5.10 33.16 -59.67
CA PHE A 58 5.83 32.10 -59.00
C PHE A 58 7.35 32.32 -58.98
N LEU A 59 7.95 32.83 -60.05
CA LEU A 59 9.40 33.06 -60.15
C LEU A 59 9.83 34.29 -59.34
N GLU A 60 9.00 35.34 -59.33
CA GLU A 60 9.24 36.54 -58.53
C GLU A 60 9.10 36.23 -57.03
N LYS A 61 8.11 35.40 -56.65
CA LYS A 61 7.95 34.89 -55.28
C LYS A 61 8.91 33.77 -54.90
N PHE A 62 9.62 33.15 -55.85
CA PHE A 62 10.62 32.13 -55.56
C PHE A 62 11.81 32.71 -54.77
N THR A 63 12.16 33.97 -55.05
CA THR A 63 13.17 34.71 -54.26
C THR A 63 12.75 34.90 -52.79
N ALA A 64 11.44 35.08 -52.54
CA ALA A 64 10.85 35.17 -51.20
C ALA A 64 10.54 33.79 -50.57
N PHE A 65 10.58 32.72 -51.36
CA PHE A 65 10.30 31.35 -50.91
C PHE A 65 11.43 30.79 -50.04
N GLY A 66 12.69 31.03 -50.38
CA GLY A 66 13.84 30.58 -49.58
C GLY A 66 13.79 31.07 -48.12
N PRO A 67 13.67 32.38 -47.87
CA PRO A 67 13.57 32.93 -46.50
C PRO A 67 12.31 32.47 -45.73
N SER A 68 11.17 32.34 -46.41
CA SER A 68 9.91 31.89 -45.79
C SER A 68 9.93 30.39 -45.47
N PHE A 69 10.50 29.56 -46.34
CA PHE A 69 10.73 28.14 -46.09
C PHE A 69 11.73 27.93 -44.96
N ALA A 70 12.85 28.68 -44.94
CA ALA A 70 13.81 28.63 -43.84
C ALA A 70 13.20 29.05 -42.49
N THR A 71 12.30 30.05 -42.51
CA THR A 71 11.56 30.47 -41.31
C THR A 71 10.57 29.39 -40.87
N PHE A 72 9.88 28.74 -41.82
CA PHE A 72 8.97 27.64 -41.54
C PHE A 72 9.71 26.44 -40.94
N THR A 73 10.79 25.97 -41.56
CA THR A 73 11.58 24.85 -41.04
C THR A 73 12.18 25.17 -39.68
N ARG A 74 12.68 26.40 -39.46
CA ARG A 74 13.14 26.86 -38.15
C ARG A 74 12.04 26.81 -37.11
N LYS A 75 10.84 27.31 -37.41
CA LYS A 75 9.70 27.29 -36.48
C LYS A 75 9.25 25.87 -36.15
N VAL A 76 9.22 24.99 -37.15
CA VAL A 76 8.86 23.58 -36.98
C VAL A 76 9.90 22.87 -36.10
N LEU A 77 11.19 23.01 -36.41
CA LEU A 77 12.27 22.43 -35.61
C LEU A 77 12.29 22.98 -34.17
N GLN A 78 12.08 24.28 -34.00
CA GLN A 78 12.00 24.90 -32.69
C GLN A 78 10.80 24.37 -31.90
N SER A 79 9.64 24.18 -32.52
CA SER A 79 8.47 23.58 -31.88
C SER A 79 8.74 22.13 -31.45
N TYR A 80 9.37 21.33 -32.31
CA TYR A 80 9.78 19.97 -31.95
C TYR A 80 10.78 19.94 -30.80
N LEU A 81 11.77 20.82 -30.81
CA LEU A 81 12.76 20.92 -29.74
C LEU A 81 12.11 21.29 -28.42
N ILE A 82 11.26 22.32 -28.41
CA ILE A 82 10.53 22.74 -27.20
C ILE A 82 9.66 21.59 -26.69
N ASN A 83 8.89 20.93 -27.56
CA ASN A 83 8.04 19.80 -27.17
C ASN A 83 8.85 18.64 -26.58
N ALA A 84 9.96 18.26 -27.23
CA ALA A 84 10.84 17.19 -26.74
C ALA A 84 11.46 17.56 -25.38
N SER A 85 11.94 18.81 -25.23
CA SER A 85 12.47 19.32 -23.96
C SER A 85 11.40 19.35 -22.86
N THR A 86 10.16 19.72 -23.17
CA THR A 86 9.05 19.72 -22.20
C THR A 86 8.72 18.30 -21.73
N VAL A 87 8.61 17.33 -22.65
CA VAL A 87 8.34 15.92 -22.30
C VAL A 87 9.47 15.36 -21.44
N LEU A 88 10.72 15.64 -21.81
CA LEU A 88 11.89 15.20 -21.07
C LEU A 88 11.93 15.83 -19.67
N ASN A 89 11.70 17.14 -19.56
CA ASN A 89 11.63 17.86 -18.29
C ASN A 89 10.55 17.27 -17.37
N ASN A 90 9.34 17.07 -17.89
CA ASN A 90 8.24 16.47 -17.12
C ASN A 90 8.58 15.06 -16.63
N SER A 91 9.26 14.27 -17.48
CA SER A 91 9.70 12.92 -17.12
C SER A 91 10.76 12.94 -16.02
N HIS A 92 11.75 13.84 -16.11
CA HIS A 92 12.76 14.03 -15.07
C HIS A 92 12.15 14.50 -13.76
N THR A 93 11.27 15.50 -13.79
CA THR A 93 10.57 15.98 -12.58
C THR A 93 9.77 14.86 -11.92
N ARG A 94 9.04 14.07 -12.71
CA ARG A 94 8.30 12.91 -12.17
C ARG A 94 9.24 11.89 -11.54
N CYS A 95 10.34 11.56 -12.21
CA CYS A 95 11.33 10.60 -11.72
C CYS A 95 11.96 11.07 -10.41
N LEU A 96 12.40 12.33 -10.34
CA LEU A 96 12.95 12.92 -9.12
C LEU A 96 11.94 12.93 -7.98
N ASN A 97 10.68 13.28 -8.24
CA ASN A 97 9.63 13.23 -7.22
C ASN A 97 9.44 11.80 -6.68
N MET A 98 9.46 10.80 -7.54
CA MET A 98 9.37 9.39 -7.11
C MET A 98 10.58 8.96 -6.30
N PHE A 99 11.78 9.41 -6.66
CA PHE A 99 12.99 9.14 -5.87
C PHE A 99 12.93 9.82 -4.51
N ILE A 100 12.50 11.08 -4.44
CA ILE A 100 12.38 11.84 -3.20
C ILE A 100 11.38 11.16 -2.26
N LEU A 101 10.18 10.84 -2.76
CA LEU A 101 9.15 10.17 -1.96
C LEU A 101 9.62 8.79 -1.49
N SER A 102 10.18 7.98 -2.39
CA SER A 102 10.72 6.66 -2.05
C SER A 102 11.83 6.74 -0.99
N ALA A 103 12.73 7.72 -1.10
CA ALA A 103 13.80 7.92 -0.13
C ALA A 103 13.25 8.34 1.24
N PHE A 104 12.23 9.22 1.28
CA PHE A 104 11.56 9.61 2.51
C PHE A 104 10.82 8.45 3.16
N ASP A 105 10.09 7.66 2.38
CA ASP A 105 9.38 6.50 2.88
C ASP A 105 10.36 5.47 3.44
N MET A 106 11.45 5.18 2.73
CA MET A 106 12.50 4.27 3.21
C MET A 106 13.18 4.78 4.48
N ALA A 107 13.48 6.07 4.57
CA ALA A 107 14.04 6.67 5.80
C ALA A 107 13.06 6.58 6.97
N ARG A 108 11.76 6.81 6.72
CA ARG A 108 10.71 6.65 7.73
C ARG A 108 10.58 5.20 8.19
N ASP A 109 10.64 4.26 7.26
CA ASP A 109 10.57 2.83 7.57
C ASP A 109 11.79 2.34 8.35
N MET A 110 12.96 2.93 8.10
CA MET A 110 14.18 2.59 8.84
C MET A 110 14.23 3.22 10.24
N LEU A 111 13.65 4.41 10.45
CA LEU A 111 13.86 5.19 11.68
C LEU A 111 12.62 5.39 12.55
N ILE A 112 11.46 5.56 11.95
CA ILE A 112 10.21 5.92 12.65
C ILE A 112 9.36 4.69 12.90
N THR A 113 9.16 3.87 11.86
CA THR A 113 8.36 2.64 11.95
C THR A 113 8.83 1.69 13.05
N PRO A 114 10.14 1.37 13.22
CA PRO A 114 10.57 0.48 14.31
C PRO A 114 10.30 1.07 15.70
N LYS A 115 10.49 2.38 15.90
CA LYS A 115 10.22 3.03 17.19
C LYS A 115 8.74 2.99 17.56
N LYS A 116 7.87 3.21 16.58
CA LYS A 116 6.41 3.09 16.79
C LYS A 116 6.01 1.66 17.09
N LEU A 117 6.62 0.68 16.42
CA LEU A 117 6.37 -0.73 16.67
C LEU A 117 6.84 -1.15 18.06
N GLU A 118 8.02 -0.71 18.49
CA GLU A 118 8.55 -0.95 19.83
C GLU A 118 7.66 -0.35 20.91
N PHE A 119 7.23 0.91 20.73
CA PHE A 119 6.28 1.55 21.64
C PHE A 119 4.93 0.82 21.69
N ALA A 120 4.39 0.39 20.53
CA ALA A 120 3.15 -0.37 20.48
C ALA A 120 3.29 -1.70 21.24
N ARG A 121 4.43 -2.38 21.06
CA ARG A 121 4.74 -3.63 21.77
C ARG A 121 4.88 -3.41 23.28
N GLU A 122 5.52 -2.33 23.72
CA GLU A 122 5.62 -1.99 25.14
C GLU A 122 4.22 -1.76 25.75
N LYS A 123 3.35 -1.03 25.05
CA LYS A 123 1.97 -0.80 25.49
C LYS A 123 1.12 -2.07 25.49
N GLU A 124 1.34 -2.96 24.53
CA GLU A 124 0.69 -4.27 24.49
C GLU A 124 1.13 -5.15 25.67
N ASP A 125 2.43 -5.15 26.01
CA ASP A 125 2.93 -5.89 27.17
C ASP A 125 2.38 -5.33 28.49
N GLU A 126 2.35 -4.01 28.67
CA GLU A 126 1.72 -3.36 29.83
C GLU A 126 0.25 -3.79 29.99
N LEU A 127 -0.51 -3.78 28.89
CA LEU A 127 -1.91 -4.20 28.89
C LEU A 127 -2.05 -5.69 29.21
N TYR A 128 -1.20 -6.53 28.61
CA TYR A 128 -1.18 -7.96 28.85
C TYR A 128 -0.89 -8.27 30.32
N GLN A 129 0.11 -7.65 30.93
CA GLN A 129 0.44 -7.85 32.35
C GLN A 129 -0.71 -7.39 33.26
N SER A 130 -1.35 -6.26 32.93
CA SER A 130 -2.52 -5.77 33.67
C SER A 130 -3.67 -6.77 33.61
N LEU A 131 -4.00 -7.27 32.41
CA LEU A 131 -5.06 -8.26 32.22
C LEU A 131 -4.74 -9.59 32.89
N LEU A 132 -3.48 -10.03 32.85
CA LEU A 132 -3.01 -11.23 33.51
C LEU A 132 -3.16 -11.09 35.03
N LYS A 133 -2.77 -9.95 35.60
CA LYS A 133 -2.94 -9.66 37.03
C LYS A 133 -4.41 -9.70 37.43
N ILE A 134 -5.29 -9.08 36.66
CA ILE A 134 -6.74 -9.13 36.91
C ILE A 134 -7.23 -10.58 36.86
N SER A 135 -6.85 -11.33 35.84
CA SER A 135 -7.27 -12.73 35.65
C SER A 135 -6.81 -13.63 36.80
N VAL A 136 -5.57 -13.47 37.27
CA VAL A 136 -5.04 -14.21 38.42
C VAL A 136 -5.80 -13.82 39.70
N SER A 137 -6.00 -12.53 39.95
CA SER A 137 -6.80 -12.05 41.10
C SER A 137 -8.21 -12.64 41.08
N LYS A 138 -8.88 -12.64 39.92
CA LYS A 138 -10.23 -13.19 39.77
C LYS A 138 -10.26 -14.70 39.96
N LEU A 139 -9.25 -15.42 39.50
CA LEU A 139 -9.14 -16.85 39.76
C LEU A 139 -9.02 -17.14 41.26
N ASP A 140 -8.25 -16.35 41.98
CA ASP A 140 -8.09 -16.53 43.43
C ASP A 140 -9.37 -16.17 44.19
N GLU A 141 -10.08 -15.10 43.80
CA GLU A 141 -11.42 -14.78 44.32
C GLU A 141 -12.42 -15.94 44.12
N ILE A 142 -12.41 -16.60 42.95
CA ILE A 142 -13.28 -17.76 42.68
C ILE A 142 -12.91 -18.96 43.56
N LYS A 143 -11.61 -19.23 43.75
CA LYS A 143 -11.16 -20.33 44.62
C LYS A 143 -11.57 -20.10 46.08
N GLU A 144 -11.43 -18.87 46.56
CA GLU A 144 -11.85 -18.48 47.91
C GLU A 144 -13.36 -18.67 48.06
N LEU A 145 -14.17 -18.16 47.12
CA LEU A 145 -15.61 -18.33 47.11
C LEU A 145 -16.03 -19.81 47.17
N ILE A 146 -15.39 -20.68 46.39
CA ILE A 146 -15.66 -22.12 46.42
C ILE A 146 -15.31 -22.69 47.80
N THR A 147 -14.15 -22.36 48.35
CA THR A 147 -13.68 -22.87 49.65
C THR A 147 -14.60 -22.44 50.79
N ASP A 148 -15.04 -21.19 50.76
CA ASP A 148 -16.00 -20.63 51.72
C ASP A 148 -17.37 -21.29 51.58
N THR A 149 -17.83 -21.49 50.35
CA THR A 149 -19.12 -22.15 50.09
C THR A 149 -19.11 -23.58 50.59
N ILE A 150 -18.04 -24.34 50.35
CA ILE A 150 -17.88 -25.71 50.85
C ILE A 150 -17.88 -25.71 52.38
N SER A 151 -17.13 -24.81 53.01
CA SER A 151 -17.04 -24.71 54.48
C SER A 151 -18.39 -24.36 55.11
N MET A 152 -19.13 -23.44 54.48
CA MET A 152 -20.46 -23.00 54.92
C MET A 152 -21.49 -24.14 54.83
N ILE A 153 -21.55 -24.87 53.70
CA ILE A 153 -22.55 -25.92 53.52
C ILE A 153 -22.19 -27.22 54.23
N ARG A 154 -20.92 -27.42 54.61
CA ARG A 154 -20.45 -28.66 55.26
C ARG A 154 -21.32 -29.09 56.43
N THR A 155 -21.67 -28.17 57.32
CA THR A 155 -22.47 -28.47 58.52
C THR A 155 -23.90 -28.84 58.15
N CYS A 156 -24.52 -28.11 57.21
CA CYS A 156 -25.84 -28.44 56.67
C CYS A 156 -25.86 -29.82 56.00
N LEU A 157 -24.81 -30.14 55.25
CA LEU A 157 -24.71 -31.37 54.47
C LEU A 157 -24.53 -32.60 55.38
N ILE A 158 -23.83 -32.44 56.51
CA ILE A 158 -23.76 -33.48 57.55
C ILE A 158 -25.14 -33.71 58.20
N ALA A 159 -25.89 -32.64 58.47
CA ALA A 159 -27.23 -32.76 59.04
C ALA A 159 -28.21 -33.43 58.06
N GLU A 160 -28.20 -33.01 56.79
CA GLU A 160 -29.02 -33.57 55.72
C GLU A 160 -28.68 -35.04 55.43
N ALA A 161 -27.40 -35.42 55.50
CA ALA A 161 -26.96 -36.81 55.39
C ALA A 161 -27.36 -37.69 56.59
N ALA A 162 -27.48 -37.11 57.80
CA ALA A 162 -27.90 -37.83 58.99
C ALA A 162 -29.41 -38.12 58.99
N GLU A 163 -30.20 -37.25 58.37
CA GLU A 163 -31.65 -37.40 58.19
C GLU A 163 -32.02 -38.08 56.85
N PHE A 164 -31.03 -38.56 56.09
CA PHE A 164 -31.26 -39.09 54.74
C PHE A 164 -31.88 -40.49 54.77
N ASP A 165 -33.06 -40.62 54.18
CA ASP A 165 -33.75 -41.89 54.02
C ASP A 165 -33.28 -42.62 52.75
N PHE A 166 -32.61 -43.75 52.94
CA PHE A 166 -32.13 -44.59 51.84
C PHE A 166 -33.27 -45.28 51.11
N VAL A 167 -33.33 -45.12 49.79
CA VAL A 167 -34.33 -45.80 48.96
C VAL A 167 -33.84 -47.19 48.61
N GLY A 168 -34.65 -48.21 48.90
CA GLY A 168 -34.38 -49.61 48.51
C GLY A 168 -33.39 -50.37 49.39
N VAL A 169 -33.06 -49.85 50.59
CA VAL A 169 -32.18 -50.52 51.56
C VAL A 169 -32.89 -50.64 52.91
N GLU A 170 -33.00 -51.86 53.44
CA GLU A 170 -33.55 -52.10 54.78
C GLU A 170 -32.45 -51.92 55.83
N VAL A 171 -32.33 -50.71 56.38
CA VAL A 171 -31.41 -50.42 57.48
C VAL A 171 -32.03 -50.90 58.80
N ASN A 172 -31.38 -51.86 59.48
CA ASN A 172 -31.83 -52.31 60.81
C ASN A 172 -31.71 -51.17 61.84
N LYS A 173 -32.46 -51.20 62.95
CA LYS A 173 -32.46 -50.20 64.04
C LYS A 173 -31.08 -49.91 64.64
N ASN A 174 -30.07 -50.73 64.35
CA ASN A 174 -28.67 -50.58 64.77
C ASN A 174 -27.76 -49.95 63.68
N GLY A 175 -28.31 -49.50 62.54
CA GLY A 175 -27.54 -48.93 61.43
C GLY A 175 -26.75 -49.95 60.59
N ALA A 176 -26.92 -51.25 60.85
CA ALA A 176 -26.22 -52.30 60.13
C ALA A 176 -26.98 -52.72 58.87
N VAL A 177 -26.26 -52.70 57.74
CA VAL A 177 -26.75 -53.12 56.42
C VAL A 177 -26.50 -54.62 56.23
N ARG A 178 -27.43 -55.35 55.59
CA ARG A 178 -27.36 -56.82 55.47
C ARG A 178 -26.30 -57.30 54.47
N ASN A 179 -26.01 -56.50 53.45
CA ASN A 179 -25.16 -56.91 52.32
C ASN A 179 -24.17 -55.81 51.89
N THR A 180 -23.01 -56.21 51.37
CA THR A 180 -22.01 -55.28 50.81
C THR A 180 -22.53 -54.52 49.59
N LYS A 181 -23.44 -55.12 48.80
CA LYS A 181 -24.13 -54.44 47.69
C LYS A 181 -25.03 -53.30 48.15
N GLU A 182 -25.75 -53.50 49.25
CA GLU A 182 -26.62 -52.48 49.84
C GLU A 182 -25.80 -51.34 50.45
N LEU A 183 -24.65 -51.65 51.08
CA LEU A 183 -23.71 -50.64 51.56
C LEU A 183 -23.15 -49.77 50.42
N GLN A 184 -22.83 -50.38 49.28
CA GLN A 184 -22.39 -49.66 48.09
C GLN A 184 -23.50 -48.74 47.56
N ALA A 185 -24.74 -49.24 47.49
CA ALA A 185 -25.90 -48.43 47.08
C ALA A 185 -26.15 -47.24 48.02
N CYS A 186 -26.01 -47.42 49.33
CA CYS A 186 -26.07 -46.31 50.30
C CYS A 186 -24.95 -45.28 50.05
N THR A 187 -23.73 -45.74 49.77
CA THR A 187 -22.58 -44.86 49.51
C THR A 187 -22.78 -44.04 48.24
N GLU A 188 -23.32 -44.64 47.17
CA GLU A 188 -23.67 -43.94 45.94
C GLU A 188 -24.78 -42.90 46.17
N GLN A 189 -25.86 -43.27 46.87
CA GLN A 189 -26.95 -42.32 47.16
C GLN A 189 -26.49 -41.10 47.97
N ILE A 190 -25.65 -41.29 49.00
CA ILE A 190 -25.09 -40.18 49.77
C ILE A 190 -24.11 -39.36 48.92
N ARG A 191 -23.27 -40.01 48.11
CA ARG A 191 -22.36 -39.30 47.20
C ARG A 191 -23.14 -38.41 46.24
N ASP A 192 -24.24 -38.89 45.68
CA ASP A 192 -25.08 -38.13 44.75
C ASP A 192 -25.79 -36.97 45.44
N LEU A 193 -26.32 -37.17 46.66
CA LEU A 193 -26.86 -36.10 47.49
C LEU A 193 -25.82 -34.99 47.72
N VAL A 194 -24.62 -35.38 48.17
CA VAL A 194 -23.52 -34.45 48.46
C VAL A 194 -23.15 -33.66 47.19
N LEU A 195 -22.91 -34.35 46.09
CA LEU A 195 -22.50 -33.72 44.83
C LEU A 195 -23.58 -32.80 44.27
N SER A 196 -24.85 -33.22 44.31
CA SER A 196 -25.98 -32.41 43.86
C SER A 196 -26.09 -31.12 44.68
N ARG A 197 -26.03 -31.24 46.01
CA ARG A 197 -26.18 -30.08 46.91
C ARG A 197 -25.00 -29.11 46.81
N LEU A 198 -23.79 -29.65 46.72
CA LEU A 198 -22.55 -28.89 46.58
C LEU A 198 -22.51 -28.15 45.23
N ASN A 199 -22.84 -28.82 44.13
CA ASN A 199 -22.92 -28.21 42.81
C ASN A 199 -23.98 -27.11 42.76
N HIS A 200 -25.16 -27.33 43.34
CA HIS A 200 -26.21 -26.33 43.36
C HIS A 200 -25.81 -25.07 44.16
N ALA A 201 -25.20 -25.25 45.33
CA ALA A 201 -24.74 -24.14 46.17
C ALA A 201 -23.59 -23.35 45.53
N ILE A 202 -22.60 -24.04 44.96
CA ILE A 202 -21.46 -23.41 44.28
C ILE A 202 -21.92 -22.70 43.02
N ALA A 203 -22.77 -23.33 42.19
CA ALA A 203 -23.29 -22.70 40.98
C ALA A 203 -24.10 -21.44 41.29
N GLY A 204 -24.96 -21.49 42.32
CA GLY A 204 -25.72 -20.32 42.75
C GLY A 204 -24.83 -19.15 43.20
N LYS A 205 -23.80 -19.44 44.00
CA LYS A 205 -22.83 -18.42 44.45
C LYS A 205 -21.98 -17.88 43.31
N LEU A 206 -21.53 -18.74 42.39
CA LEU A 206 -20.70 -18.34 41.26
C LEU A 206 -21.49 -17.46 40.27
N VAL A 207 -22.73 -17.82 39.94
CA VAL A 207 -23.61 -17.01 39.07
C VAL A 207 -23.85 -15.63 39.68
N SER A 208 -24.17 -15.58 40.99
CA SER A 208 -24.36 -14.31 41.69
C SER A 208 -23.10 -13.44 41.69
N SER A 209 -21.91 -14.04 41.83
CA SER A 209 -20.64 -13.29 41.76
C SER A 209 -20.29 -12.84 40.35
N VAL A 210 -20.63 -13.63 39.32
CA VAL A 210 -20.40 -13.26 37.92
C VAL A 210 -21.26 -12.07 37.50
N ASP A 211 -22.52 -11.99 37.93
CA ASP A 211 -23.37 -10.82 37.66
C ASP A 211 -22.82 -9.54 38.34
N ILE A 212 -22.29 -9.65 39.57
CA ILE A 212 -21.61 -8.54 40.26
C ILE A 212 -20.32 -8.13 39.53
N LEU A 213 -19.60 -9.10 38.96
CA LEU A 213 -18.38 -8.84 38.19
C LEU A 213 -18.67 -8.16 36.84
N ARG A 214 -19.75 -8.54 36.16
CA ARG A 214 -20.14 -7.96 34.87
C ARG A 214 -20.48 -6.48 34.99
N ASP A 215 -21.07 -6.07 36.11
CA ASP A 215 -21.42 -4.67 36.37
C ASP A 215 -20.22 -3.81 36.84
N SER A 216 -19.04 -4.42 37.04
CA SER A 216 -17.82 -3.74 37.53
C SER A 216 -16.78 -3.40 36.43
N TYR A 217 -17.11 -3.64 35.16
CA TYR A 217 -16.36 -3.23 33.96
C TYR A 217 -17.05 -2.05 33.27
#